data_AF-A0A972RGB4-F1
#
_entry.id   AF-A0A972RGB4-F1
#
_cell.length_a   1.000
_cell.length_b   1.000
_cell.length_c   1.000
_cell.angle_alpha   90.00
_cell.angle_beta   90.00
_cell.angle_gamma   90.00
#
_symmetry.space_group_name_H-M   'P 1'
#
loop_
_entity.id
_entity.type
_entity.pdbx_description
1 polymer ?
#
loop_
_entity_poly.entity_id
_entity_poly.type
_entity_poly.pdbx_seq_one_letter_code
_entity_poly.pdbx_strand_id
1 'polypeptide(L)' 'MPAQIMISLSQQERIELEKAVLSRMTSVRLVGRAKAILMSADNTPSYKIAEQLGVATKTI' A
#
# COMPACT_ATOMS: atom_id res chain seq x y z
N MET A 1 -7.96 8.45 -16.49
CA MET A 1 -7.27 7.60 -15.49
C MET A 1 -6.80 8.53 -14.38
N PRO A 2 -7.01 8.23 -13.08
CA PRO A 2 -6.49 9.08 -12.01
C PRO A 2 -4.97 9.18 -12.11
N ALA A 3 -4.41 10.33 -11.73
CA ALA A 3 -2.98 10.59 -11.79
C ALA A 3 -2.22 9.59 -10.89
N GLN A 4 -1.18 8.96 -11.45
CA GLN A 4 -0.34 8.03 -10.73
C GLN A 4 0.57 8.84 -9.77
N ILE A 5 0.28 8.79 -8.47
CA ILE A 5 1.08 9.47 -7.46
C ILE A 5 2.29 8.58 -7.15
N MET A 6 3.49 9.04 -7.52
CA MET A 6 4.73 8.40 -7.11
C MET A 6 4.99 8.70 -5.63
N ILE A 7 5.07 7.65 -4.81
CA ILE A 7 5.41 7.76 -3.39
C ILE A 7 6.87 7.36 -3.23
N SER A 8 7.69 8.25 -2.67
CA SER A 8 9.04 7.88 -2.22
C SER A 8 9.00 7.62 -0.73
N LEU A 9 9.49 6.46 -0.29
CA LEU A 9 9.61 6.12 1.12
C LEU A 9 11.07 6.15 1.53
N SER A 10 11.36 6.75 2.69
CA SER A 10 12.60 6.52 3.39
C SER A 10 12.71 5.06 3.86
N GLN A 11 13.93 4.63 4.18
CA GLN A 11 14.16 3.29 4.73
C GLN A 11 13.36 3.04 6.01
N GLN A 12 13.25 4.05 6.88
CA GLN A 12 12.52 3.95 8.13
C GLN A 12 11.01 3.77 7.90
N GLU A 13 10.42 4.56 7.00
CA GLU A 13 9.00 4.44 6.65
C GLU A 13 8.68 3.07 6.03
N ARG A 14 9.57 2.55 5.18
CA ARG A 14 9.43 1.20 4.61
C ARG A 14 9.41 0.12 5.71
N ILE A 15 10.34 0.19 6.66
CA ILE A 15 10.42 -0.78 7.78
C ILE A 15 9.14 -0.72 8.63
N GLU A 16 8.61 0.47 8.91
CA GLU A 16 7.40 0.63 9.70
C GLU A 16 6.17 0.06 8.99
N LEU A 17 6.06 0.29 7.67
CA LEU A 17 5.00 -0.30 6.85
C LEU A 17 5.09 -1.83 6.80
N GLU A 18 6.30 -2.38 6.63
CA GLU A 18 6.52 -3.83 6.64
C GLU A 18 6.14 -4.44 8.00
N LYS A 19 6.51 -3.79 9.12
CA LYS A 19 6.07 -4.20 10.46
C LYS A 19 4.55 -4.16 10.59
N ALA A 20 3.89 -3.13 10.07
CA ALA A 20 2.44 -3.02 10.09
C ALA A 20 1.77 -4.16 9.32
N VAL A 21 2.35 -4.58 8.19
CA VAL A 21 1.86 -5.71 7.37
C VAL A 21 2.02 -7.06 8.07
N LEU A 22 3.12 -7.27 8.81
CA LEU A 22 3.41 -8.53 9.48
C LEU A 22 2.77 -8.66 10.88
N SER A 23 2.37 -7.55 11.48
CA SER A 23 1.78 -7.52 12.81
C SER A 23 0.38 -8.13 12.85
N ARG A 24 0.18 -9.07 13.77
CA ARG A 24 -1.13 -9.70 14.04
C ARG A 24 -2.10 -8.80 14.81
N MET A 25 -1.60 -7.70 15.38
CA MET A 25 -2.40 -6.71 16.12
C MET A 25 -2.93 -5.60 15.19
N THR A 26 -2.41 -5.52 13.96
CA THR A 26 -2.83 -4.53 12.99
C THR A 26 -4.16 -4.92 12.37
N SER A 27 -5.12 -3.99 12.32
CA SER A 27 -6.40 -4.25 11.65
C SER A 27 -6.21 -4.59 10.17
N VAL A 28 -7.05 -5.47 9.63
CA VAL A 28 -7.02 -5.89 8.21
C VAL A 28 -7.01 -4.71 7.25
N ARG A 29 -7.77 -3.65 7.56
CA ARG A 29 -7.84 -2.44 6.75
C ARG A 29 -6.50 -1.69 6.74
N LEU A 30 -5.82 -1.60 7.88
CA LEU A 30 -4.52 -0.93 7.97
C LEU A 30 -3.43 -1.77 7.29
N VAL A 31 -3.49 -3.09 7.38
CA VAL A 31 -2.61 -4.00 6.61
C VAL A 31 -2.79 -3.78 5.10
N GLY A 32 -4.03 -3.71 4.62
CA GLY A 32 -4.32 -3.47 3.20
C GLY A 32 -3.75 -2.14 2.71
N ARG A 33 -3.89 -1.07 3.51
CA ARG A 33 -3.30 0.25 3.19
C ARG A 33 -1.78 0.23 3.20
N ALA A 34 -1.17 -0.43 4.18
CA ALA A 34 0.28 -0.53 4.25
C ALA A 34 0.85 -1.27 3.03
N LYS A 35 0.20 -2.36 2.59
CA LYS A 35 0.54 -3.05 1.33
C LYS A 35 0.41 -2.14 0.12
N ALA A 36 -0.69 -1.38 0.02
CA ALA A 36 -0.91 -0.45 -1.08
C ALA A 36 0.19 0.63 -1.16
N ILE A 37 0.59 1.20 -0.03
CA ILE A 37 1.65 2.22 0.02
C ILE A 37 2.99 1.62 -0.41
N LEU A 38 3.34 0.41 0.06
CA LEU A 38 4.56 -0.29 -0.36
C LEU A 38 4.56 -0.55 -1.87
N MET A 39 3.47 -1.08 -2.43
CA MET A 39 3.35 -1.34 -3.87
C MET A 39 3.41 -0.05 -4.70
N SER A 40 2.82 1.03 -4.20
CA SER A 40 2.88 2.35 -4.84
C SER A 40 4.30 2.90 -4.87
N ALA A 41 5.06 2.71 -3.79
CA ALA A 41 6.48 3.06 -3.73
C ALA A 41 7.35 2.21 -4.66
N ASP A 42 6.91 0.98 -4.97
CA ASP A 42 7.52 0.10 -5.97
C ASP A 42 7.01 0.40 -7.40
N ASN A 43 6.43 1.60 -7.64
CA ASN A 43 5.87 2.06 -8.92
C ASN A 43 4.70 1.23 -9.47
N THR A 44 3.99 0.49 -8.61
CA THR A 44 2.80 -0.25 -9.02
C THR A 44 1.62 0.73 -9.22
N PRO A 45 0.96 0.74 -10.40
CA PRO A 45 -0.20 1.61 -10.62
C PRO A 45 -1.39 1.27 -9.71
N SER A 46 -2.16 2.28 -9.29
CA SER A 46 -3.30 2.12 -8.38
C SER A 46 -4.34 1.08 -8.83
N TYR A 47 -4.56 0.93 -10.13
CA TYR A 47 -5.50 -0.08 -10.66
C TYR A 47 -5.00 -1.52 -10.43
N LYS A 48 -3.69 -1.76 -10.57
CA LYS A 48 -3.08 -3.07 -10.29
C LYS A 48 -3.05 -3.37 -8.80
N ILE A 49 -2.79 -2.35 -7.97
CA ILE A 49 -2.84 -2.48 -6.51
C ILE A 49 -4.26 -2.86 -6.06
N ALA A 50 -5.28 -2.18 -6.60
CA ALA A 50 -6.68 -2.46 -6.31
C ALA A 50 -7.07 -3.90 -6.68
N GLU A 51 -6.63 -4.37 -7.86
CA GLU A 51 -6.81 -5.76 -8.30
C GLU A 51 -6.13 -6.76 -7.36
N GLN A 52 -4.86 -6.55 -7.01
CA GLN A 52 -4.11 -7.44 -6.12
C GLN A 52 -4.66 -7.50 -4.69
N LEU A 53 -5.22 -6.39 -4.20
CA LEU A 53 -5.78 -6.31 -2.86
C LEU A 53 -7.28 -6.66 -2.80
N GLY A 54 -7.93 -6.87 -3.95
CA GLY A 54 -9.36 -7.13 -4.03
C GLY A 54 -10.23 -5.98 -3.51
N VAL A 55 -9.75 -4.73 -3.63
CA VAL A 55 -10.45 -3.54 -3.14
C VAL A 55 -10.83 -2.62 -4.29
N ALA A 56 -11.90 -1.84 -4.11
CA ALA A 56 -12.28 -0.83 -5.09
C ALA A 56 -11.19 0.22 -5.25
N THR A 57 -10.93 0.69 -6.48
CA THR A 57 -9.89 1.69 -6.77
C THR A 57 -10.03 2.99 -5.97
N LYS A 58 -11.24 3.36 -5.53
CA LYS A 58 -11.48 4.52 -4.64
C LYS A 58 -10.95 4.34 -3.21
N THR A 59 -10.48 3.14 -2.87
CA THR A 59 -9.93 2.77 -1.55
C THR A 59 -8.41 2.91 -1.50
N ILE A 60 -7.77 2.95 -2.68
CA ILE A 60 -6.33 3.12 -2.91
C ILE A 60 -6.07 4.58 -3.26
#